data_AF-A0A1F8CIJ3-F1
#
_entry.id   AF-A0A1F8CIJ3-F1
#
_cell.length_a   1.000
_cell.length_b   1.000
_cell.length_c   1.000
_cell.angle_alpha   90.00
_cell.angle_beta   90.00
_cell.angle_gamma   90.00
#
_symmetry.space_group_name_H-M   'P 1'
#
loop_
_entity.id
_entity.type
_entity.pdbx_description
1 polymer ?
#
loop_
_entity_poly.entity_id
_entity_poly.type
_entity_poly.pdbx_seq_one_letter_code
_entity_poly.pdbx_strand_id
1 'polypeptide(L)' 'MWYNGDINTNFSLQELISILLKRGGRIDKYYLQEWNRNKHATVYLKGWFGGKNIREALLKALA' A
#
# COMPACT_ATOMS: atom_id res chain seq x y z
N MET A 1 -11.20 12.52 13.04
CA MET A 1 -11.56 12.63 11.61
C MET A 1 -11.50 11.22 11.04
N TRP A 2 -12.66 10.67 10.70
CA TRP A 2 -12.79 9.31 10.18
C TRP A 2 -12.58 9.39 8.67
N TYR A 3 -11.57 8.71 8.15
CA TYR A 3 -11.34 8.61 6.72
C TYR A 3 -12.46 7.76 6.10
N ASN A 4 -13.49 8.43 5.57
CA ASN A 4 -14.46 7.84 4.65
C ASN A 4 -13.79 7.66 3.29
N GLY A 5 -13.03 6.59 3.15
CA GLY A 5 -12.52 6.10 1.89
C GLY A 5 -12.74 4.60 1.87
N ASP A 6 -13.84 4.18 1.24
CA ASP A 6 -14.23 2.79 1.02
C ASP A 6 -13.24 2.13 0.04
N ILE A 7 -11.95 2.06 0.40
CA ILE A 7 -11.01 1.16 -0.24
C ILE A 7 -11.38 -0.20 0.29
N ASN A 8 -12.38 -0.78 -0.38
CA ASN A 8 -12.91 -2.10 -0.14
C ASN A 8 -11.76 -3.03 0.26
N THR A 9 -11.73 -3.45 1.53
CA THR A 9 -10.67 -4.32 2.08
C THR A 9 -10.61 -5.69 1.39
N ASN A 10 -11.45 -5.92 0.38
CA ASN A 10 -11.44 -7.07 -0.52
C ASN A 10 -10.42 -6.98 -1.66
N PHE A 11 -9.82 -5.83 -1.95
CA PHE A 11 -8.79 -5.78 -3.01
C PHE A 11 -7.61 -6.68 -2.64
N SER A 12 -7.23 -7.54 -3.58
CA SER A 12 -6.00 -8.33 -3.44
C SER A 12 -4.79 -7.41 -3.32
N LEU A 13 -3.71 -7.90 -2.72
CA LEU A 13 -2.47 -7.12 -2.61
C LEU A 13 -1.97 -6.67 -4.01
N GLN A 14 -2.14 -7.53 -5.02
CA GLN A 14 -1.73 -7.27 -6.39
C GLN A 14 -2.53 -6.13 -7.03
N GLU A 15 -3.84 -6.06 -6.76
CA GLU A 15 -4.68 -4.95 -7.23
C GLU A 15 -4.26 -3.62 -6.60
N LEU A 16 -3.98 -3.61 -5.29
CA LEU A 16 -3.50 -2.40 -4.60
C LEU A 16 -2.17 -1.92 -5.19
N ILE A 17 -1.24 -2.84 -5.47
CA ILE A 17 0.03 -2.51 -6.13
C ILE A 17 -0.21 -1.95 -7.54
N SER A 18 -1.09 -2.58 -8.32
CA SER A 18 -1.43 -2.13 -9.67
C SER A 18 -2.02 -0.71 -9.67
N ILE A 19 -2.94 -0.42 -8.74
CA ILE A 19 -3.52 0.92 -8.56
C ILE A 19 -2.44 1.93 -8.15
N LEU A 20 -1.58 1.58 -7.18
CA LEU A 20 -0.47 2.43 -6.74
C LEU A 20 0.42 2.82 -7.94
N LEU A 21 0.85 1.84 -8.72
CA LEU A 21 1.73 2.05 -9.89
C LEU A 21 1.04 2.88 -10.98
N LYS A 22 -0.26 2.63 -11.25
CA LYS A 22 -1.04 3.44 -12.20
C LYS A 22 -1.16 4.91 -11.78
N ARG A 23 -1.18 5.19 -10.48
CA ARG A 23 -1.20 6.57 -9.93
C ARG A 23 0.21 7.20 -9.85
N GLY A 24 1.25 6.52 -10.34
CA GLY A 24 2.65 6.99 -10.30
C GLY A 24 3.35 6.76 -8.97
N GLY A 25 2.80 5.90 -8.11
CA GLY A 25 3.41 5.56 -6.83
C GLY A 25 4.60 4.61 -6.97
N ARG A 26 5.36 4.48 -5.89
CA ARG A 26 6.55 3.65 -5.80
C ARG A 26 6.52 2.79 -4.55
N ILE A 27 7.06 1.60 -4.66
CA ILE A 27 7.08 0.57 -3.63
C ILE A 27 8.39 -0.18 -3.76
N ASP A 28 9.05 -0.46 -2.64
CA ASP A 28 10.27 -1.26 -2.67
C ASP A 28 9.93 -2.73 -2.97
N LYS A 29 10.67 -3.35 -3.90
CA LYS A 29 10.52 -4.77 -4.23
C LYS A 29 10.82 -5.67 -3.03
N TYR A 30 11.62 -5.21 -2.08
CA TYR A 30 11.88 -5.87 -0.80
C TYR A 30 10.57 -6.26 -0.10
N TYR A 31 9.58 -5.38 -0.07
CA TYR A 31 8.29 -5.62 0.60
C TYR A 31 7.33 -6.51 -0.21
N LEU A 32 7.62 -6.76 -1.49
CA LEU A 32 6.80 -7.62 -2.36
C LEU A 32 7.11 -9.11 -2.16
N GLN A 33 8.30 -9.43 -1.63
CA GLN A 33 8.73 -10.78 -1.29
C GLN A 33 7.85 -11.35 -0.17
N GLU A 34 7.42 -12.60 -0.32
CA GLU A 34 6.41 -13.22 0.56
C GLU A 34 6.78 -13.15 2.05
N TRP A 35 8.03 -13.43 2.38
CA TRP A 35 8.56 -13.37 3.76
C TRP A 35 8.68 -11.95 4.34
N ASN A 36 8.57 -10.90 3.52
CA ASN A 36 8.68 -9.50 3.95
C ASN A 36 7.33 -8.78 3.96
N ARG A 37 6.25 -9.39 3.43
CA ARG A 37 4.93 -8.74 3.34
C ARG A 37 4.37 -8.32 4.70
N ASN A 38 4.69 -9.06 5.76
CA ASN A 38 4.24 -8.80 7.13
C ASN A 38 5.14 -7.83 7.91
N LYS A 39 6.25 -7.37 7.32
CA LYS A 39 7.16 -6.42 7.95
C LYS A 39 6.68 -4.99 7.73
N HIS A 40 7.10 -4.09 8.62
CA HIS A 40 6.87 -2.66 8.46
C HIS A 40 7.34 -2.20 7.08
N ALA A 41 6.43 -1.53 6.36
CA ALA A 41 6.62 -1.20 4.96
C ALA A 41 6.27 0.26 4.70
N THR A 42 6.95 0.84 3.71
CA THR A 42 6.70 2.22 3.28
C THR A 42 6.46 2.24 1.77
N VAL A 43 5.47 3.00 1.35
CA VAL A 43 5.17 3.26 -0.07
C VAL A 43 5.14 4.76 -0.32
N TYR A 44 5.39 5.15 -1.56
CA TYR A 44 5.33 6.54 -1.99
C TYR A 44 4.16 6.74 -2.95
N LEU A 45 3.32 7.75 -2.69
CA LEU A 45 2.37 8.28 -3.64
C LEU A 45 2.11 9.76 -3.35
N LYS A 46 2.80 10.67 -4.05
CA LYS A 46 2.76 12.12 -3.75
C LYS A 46 3.15 12.46 -2.28
N GLY A 47 3.80 11.53 -1.59
CA GLY A 47 4.09 11.55 -0.16
C GLY A 47 4.48 10.15 0.33
N TRP A 48 5.11 10.05 1.50
CA TRP A 48 5.52 8.77 2.09
C TRP A 48 4.46 8.26 3.07
N PHE A 49 4.08 6.99 2.92
CA PHE A 49 3.08 6.32 3.76
C PHE A 49 3.65 5.04 4.37
N GLY A 50 3.69 4.99 5.70
CA GLY A 50 4.13 3.82 6.47
C GLY A 50 2.96 3.00 7.01
N GLY A 51 3.12 1.68 7.03
CA GLY A 51 2.16 0.73 7.59
C GLY A 51 2.87 -0.45 8.25
N LYS A 52 2.20 -1.10 9.21
CA LYS A 52 2.75 -2.28 9.92
C LYS A 52 3.09 -3.42 8.96
N ASN A 53 2.43 -3.46 7.81
CA ASN A 53 2.69 -4.34 6.69
C ASN A 53 2.46 -3.61 5.36
N ILE A 54 2.81 -4.26 4.25
CA ILE A 54 2.70 -3.64 2.93
C ILE A 54 1.25 -3.31 2.53
N ARG A 55 0.29 -4.12 2.98
CA ARG A 55 -1.14 -3.89 2.72
C ARG A 55 -1.62 -2.61 3.40
N GLU A 56 -1.26 -2.40 4.66
CA GLU A 56 -1.63 -1.20 5.41
C GLU A 56 -0.98 0.06 4.81
N ALA A 57 0.29 -0.01 4.40
CA ALA A 57 0.97 1.10 3.75
C ALA A 57 0.27 1.49 2.43
N LEU A 58 -0.10 0.49 1.62
CA LEU A 58 -0.85 0.69 0.38
C LEU A 58 -2.24 1.29 0.63
N LEU A 59 -2.99 0.77 1.59
CA LEU A 59 -4.32 1.31 1.93
C LEU A 59 -4.23 2.77 2.38
N LYS A 60 -3.25 3.12 3.22
CA LYS A 60 -3.04 4.52 3.63
C LYS A 60 -2.67 5.44 2.47
N ALA A 61 -1.85 4.96 1.55
CA ALA A 61 -1.44 5.75 0.39
C ALA A 61 -2.56 5.95 -0.61
N LEU A 62 -3.48 4.99 -0.73
CA LEU A 62 -4.57 4.99 -1.71
C LEU A 62 -5.87 5.62 -1.21
N ALA A 63 -5.98 5.89 0.09
CA ALA A 63 -7.09 6.59 0.75
C ALA A 63 -7.21 8.04 0.26
#